data_AF-A0A6A3SW22-F1
#
_entry.id   AF-A0A6A3SW22-F1
#
_cell.length_a   1.000
_cell.length_b   1.000
_cell.length_c   1.000
_cell.angle_alpha   90.00
_cell.angle_beta   90.00
_cell.angle_gamma   90.00
#
_symmetry.space_group_name_H-M   'P 1'
#
loop_
_entity.id
_entity.type
_entity.pdbx_description
1 polymer ?
#
loop_
_entity_poly.entity_id
_entity_poly.type
_entity_poly.pdbx_seq_one_letter_code
_entity_poly.pdbx_strand_id
1 'polypeptide(L)' 'MSLKAEPTLDHLRVFGSHGYAHIDKVKRTKLEPKGFKCMLLGYAENVKGIAYLTWTLTRSRRHAL' A
#
# COMPACT_ATOMS: atom_id res chain seq x y z
N MET A 1 30.60 21.19 1.65
CA MET A 1 30.18 19.95 2.33
C MET A 1 28.75 20.17 2.82
N SER A 2 27.75 19.68 2.08
CA SER A 2 26.35 19.93 2.45
C SER A 2 25.85 18.77 3.31
N LEU A 3 25.59 19.02 4.59
CA LEU A 3 24.89 18.08 5.46
C LEU A 3 23.43 18.07 5.03
N LYS A 4 23.05 17.05 4.28
CA LYS A 4 21.67 16.82 3.86
C LYS A 4 20.90 16.32 5.08
N ALA A 5 20.28 17.23 5.84
CA ALA A 5 19.32 16.86 6.86
C ALA A 5 18.15 16.13 6.21
N GLU A 6 17.78 14.96 6.74
CA GLU A 6 16.63 14.23 6.22
C GLU A 6 15.36 15.03 6.50
N PRO A 7 14.51 15.26 5.47
CA PRO A 7 13.29 16.01 5.66
C PRO A 7 12.35 15.23 6.58
N THR A 8 11.78 15.91 7.57
CA THR A 8 10.80 15.35 8.48
C THR A 8 9.51 15.01 7.72
N LEU A 9 9.10 13.74 7.74
CA LEU A 9 7.95 13.24 6.97
C LEU A 9 6.67 13.09 7.81
N ASP A 10 6.66 13.58 9.05
CA ASP A 10 5.60 13.34 10.04
C ASP A 10 4.21 13.84 9.62
N HIS A 11 4.16 14.85 8.74
CA HIS A 11 2.90 15.42 8.24
C HIS A 11 2.40 14.79 6.94
N LEU A 12 3.17 13.88 6.32
CA LEU A 12 2.74 13.23 5.08
C LEU A 12 1.62 12.22 5.37
N ARG A 13 0.51 12.37 4.65
CA ARG A 13 -0.59 11.40 4.65
C ARG A 13 -0.55 10.59 3.37
N VAL A 14 -0.85 9.30 3.50
CA VAL A 14 -0.99 8.45 2.32
C VAL A 14 -2.25 8.88 1.56
N PHE A 15 -2.07 9.27 0.30
CA PHE A 15 -3.16 9.60 -0.60
C PHE A 15 -3.81 8.32 -1.16
N GLY A 16 -5.09 8.42 -1.55
CA GLY A 16 -5.84 7.32 -2.15
C GLY A 16 -7.18 7.01 -1.48
N SER A 17 -7.87 6.00 -1.99
CA SER A 17 -9.11 5.48 -1.41
C SER A 17 -8.90 4.09 -0.82
N HIS A 18 -9.75 3.72 0.16
CA HIS A 18 -9.78 2.35 0.66
C HIS A 18 -10.27 1.41 -0.44
N GLY A 19 -9.50 0.36 -0.72
CA GLY A 19 -9.82 -0.64 -1.72
C GLY A 19 -9.56 -2.06 -1.22
N TYR A 20 -10.02 -3.03 -2.01
CA TYR A 20 -9.72 -4.44 -1.82
C TYR A 20 -9.16 -5.02 -3.12
N ALA A 21 -7.92 -5.48 -3.08
CA ALA A 21 -7.28 -6.12 -4.22
C ALA A 21 -7.66 -7.60 -4.27
N HIS A 22 -7.98 -8.10 -5.46
CA HIS A 22 -8.39 -9.47 -5.68
C HIS A 22 -7.26 -10.46 -5.40
N ILE A 23 -7.59 -11.57 -4.72
CA ILE A 23 -6.70 -12.72 -4.55
C ILE A 23 -7.19 -13.84 -5.47
N ASP A 24 -6.28 -14.33 -6.32
CA ASP A 24 -6.56 -15.42 -7.26
C ASP A 24 -7.15 -16.63 -6.55
N LYS A 25 -8.14 -17.28 -7.18
CA LYS A 25 -8.81 -18.46 -6.62
C LYS A 25 -7.86 -19.61 -6.30
N VAL A 26 -6.76 -19.75 -7.05
CA VAL A 26 -5.74 -20.80 -6.85
C VAL A 26 -4.96 -20.58 -5.56
N LYS A 27 -4.84 -19.33 -5.11
CA LYS A 27 -4.07 -18.93 -3.92
C LYS A 27 -4.91 -18.89 -2.64
N ARG A 28 -6.20 -19.24 -2.71
CA ARG A 28 -7.12 -19.20 -1.56
C ARG A 28 -7.90 -20.49 -1.37
N THR A 29 -8.17 -20.85 -0.12
CA THR A 29 -9.13 -21.91 0.23
C THR A 29 -10.58 -21.39 0.25
N LYS A 30 -11.57 -22.28 0.38
CA LYS A 30 -13.01 -21.94 0.25
C LYS A 30 -13.45 -20.84 1.22
N LEU A 31 -12.89 -20.83 2.43
CA LEU A 31 -13.26 -19.90 3.51
C LEU A 31 -12.30 -18.71 3.66
N GLU A 32 -11.23 -18.68 2.87
CA GLU A 32 -10.29 -17.56 2.88
C GLU A 32 -10.84 -16.33 2.14
N PRO A 33 -10.47 -15.12 2.59
CA PRO A 33 -10.94 -13.88 1.99
C PRO A 33 -10.55 -13.80 0.51
N LYS A 34 -11.46 -13.29 -0.32
CA LYS A 34 -11.27 -13.14 -1.78
C LYS A 34 -10.43 -11.94 -2.17
N GLY A 35 -10.01 -11.15 -1.19
CA GLY A 35 -9.22 -9.95 -1.39
C GLY A 35 -8.62 -9.45 -0.09
N PHE A 36 -7.58 -8.63 -0.20
CA PHE A 36 -6.93 -7.99 0.94
C PHE A 36 -7.14 -6.49 0.92
N LYS A 37 -7.16 -5.89 2.10
CA LYS A 37 -7.32 -4.45 2.28
C LYS A 37 -6.09 -3.70 1.75
N CYS A 38 -6.33 -2.72 0.89
CA CYS A 38 -5.29 -1.89 0.31
C CYS A 38 -5.73 -0.42 0.19
N MET A 39 -4.78 0.44 -0.14
CA MET A 39 -5.02 1.84 -0.53
C MET A 39 -4.80 1.96 -2.04
N LEU A 40 -5.82 2.37 -2.77
CA LEU A 40 -5.74 2.60 -4.21
C LEU A 40 -4.98 3.90 -4.48
N LEU A 41 -3.85 3.82 -5.19
CA LEU A 41 -3.06 4.99 -5.57
C LEU A 41 -3.37 5.48 -6.99
N GLY A 42 -3.68 4.57 -7.90
CA GLY A 42 -3.93 4.91 -9.31
C GLY A 42 -3.62 3.74 -10.24
N TYR A 43 -3.44 4.05 -11.53
CA TYR A 43 -3.02 3.08 -12.54
C TYR A 43 -1.51 3.14 -12.73
N ALA A 44 -0.88 2.00 -12.97
CA ALA A 44 0.54 1.95 -13.31
C ALA A 44 0.72 2.35 -14.78
N GLU A 45 1.70 3.23 -15.05
CA GLU A 45 1.85 3.90 -16.35
C GLU A 45 2.07 2.96 -17.54
N ASN A 46 2.70 1.80 -17.32
CA ASN A 46 3.14 0.90 -18.38
C ASN A 46 2.55 -0.52 -18.32
N VAL A 47 1.54 -0.73 -17.48
CA VAL A 47 0.82 -2.00 -17.40
C VAL A 47 -0.66 -1.75 -17.22
N LYS A 48 -1.52 -2.65 -17.74
CA LYS A 48 -2.95 -2.66 -17.42
C LYS A 48 -3.15 -3.17 -15.99
N GLY A 49 -2.60 -2.44 -15.03
CA GLY A 49 -2.50 -2.81 -13.63
C GLY A 49 -2.83 -1.63 -12.73
N ILE A 50 -3.48 -1.94 -11.62
CA ILE A 50 -3.81 -0.97 -10.58
C ILE A 50 -2.66 -0.96 -9.56
N ALA A 51 -2.12 0.23 -9.27
CA ALA A 51 -1.15 0.42 -8.20
C ALA A 51 -1.88 0.58 -6.86
N TYR A 52 -1.49 -0.23 -5.88
CA TYR A 52 -2.04 -0.18 -4.53
C TYR A 52 -0.94 -0.34 -3.48
N LEU A 53 -1.16 0.22 -2.30
CA LEU A 53 -0.33 -0.03 -1.11
C LEU A 53 -1.06 -0.98 -0.16
N THR A 54 -0.33 -1.93 0.41
CA THR A 54 -0.89 -2.79 1.45
C THR A 54 -1.02 -2.01 2.75
N TRP A 55 -2.12 -2.24 3.48
CA TRP A 55 -2.37 -1.57 4.75
C TRP A 55 -1.34 -1.89 5.84
N THR A 56 -0.67 -3.04 5.74
CA THR A 56 0.34 -3.47 6.71
C THR A 56 1.62 -2.63 6.63
N LEU A 57 2.02 -2.21 5.43
CA LEU A 57 3.24 -1.40 5.23
C LEU A 57 3.09 0.03 5.78
N THR A 58 1.87 0.60 5.75
CA THR A 58 1.61 1.93 6.32
C THR A 58 1.57 1.92 7.85
N ARG A 59 1.29 0.77 8.48
CA ARG A 59 1.32 0.63 9.95
C ARG A 59 2.71 0.29 10.47
N SER A 60 3.50 -0.51 9.74
CA SER A 60 4.86 -0.88 10.15
C SER A 60 5.78 0.34 10.34
N ARG A 61 5.63 1.37 9.49
CA ARG A 61 6.37 2.64 9.64
C ARG A 61 5.99 3.48 10.87
N ARG A 62 4.91 3.14 11.59
CA ARG A 62 4.50 3.82 12.83
C ARG A 62 4.97 3.12 14.11
N HIS A 63 5.57 1.94 14.01
CA HIS A 63 6.06 1.16 15.16
C HIS A 63 7.57 0.85 15.09
N ALA A 64 8.28 1.52 14.17
CA ALA A 64 9.74 1.47 14.08
C ALA A 64 10.37 2.77 14.58
N LEU A 65 9.85 3.31 15.69
CA LEU A 65 10.49 4.27 16.63
C LEU A 65 9.78 4.14 17.97
#